data_AF-A0A5B8NWC3-F1
#
_entry.id   AF-A0A5B8NWC3-F1
#
_cell.length_a   1.000
_cell.length_b   1.000
_cell.length_c   1.000
_cell.angle_alpha   90.00
_cell.angle_beta   90.00
_cell.angle_gamma   90.00
#
_symmetry.space_group_name_H-M   'P 1'
#
loop_
_entity.id
_entity.type
_entity.pdbx_description
1 polymer ?
#
loop_
_entity_poly.entity_id
_entity_poly.type
_entity_poly.pdbx_seq_one_letter_code
_entity_poly.pdbx_strand_id
1 'polypeptide(L)'
;MADYNRSELDTPYLKKRRKFFKIDDDTVGAYAEKVARFFGTGSYLMWQTVFVTVWILLNVGGWWFSWDEYPFILLNLAFSTQAAYAAPLILLAQNRQEDRDRISLNEDRRRALETKADTEFITRELAGLRLAVGEMVSRDYLRHELEDLQNMLERIEAKLDDEAAARIALQHELHDRGIQELSDPIQGDVVGNDSPDTKKKK
;
A
#
# COMPACT_ATOMS: atom_id res chain seq x y z
N MET A 1 30.19 -2.08 56.12
CA MET A 1 29.38 -3.31 56.07
C MET A 1 28.00 -2.89 55.60
N ALA A 2 27.59 -3.37 54.44
CA ALA A 2 26.35 -2.97 53.79
C ALA A 2 25.22 -3.89 54.27
N ASP A 3 24.26 -3.35 55.02
CA ASP A 3 23.02 -4.06 55.30
C ASP A 3 21.94 -3.63 54.30
N TYR A 4 21.58 -4.59 53.46
CA TYR A 4 20.52 -4.53 52.48
C TYR A 4 19.17 -4.56 53.19
N ASN A 5 18.50 -3.42 53.27
CA ASN A 5 17.08 -3.37 53.64
C ASN A 5 16.25 -3.79 52.42
N ARG A 6 15.98 -5.10 52.32
CA ARG A 6 15.22 -5.72 51.22
C ARG A 6 13.72 -5.48 51.41
N SER A 7 13.17 -4.62 50.55
CA SER A 7 12.04 -4.97 49.66
C SER A 7 10.86 -5.78 50.25
N GLU A 8 10.20 -5.28 51.30
CA GLU A 8 8.90 -5.82 51.78
C GLU A 8 7.66 -5.04 51.27
N LEU A 9 7.78 -4.28 50.18
CA LEU A 9 6.63 -3.59 49.58
C LEU A 9 6.56 -3.80 48.07
N ASP A 10 6.08 -4.98 47.65
CA ASP A 10 5.40 -5.11 46.36
C ASP A 10 4.63 -6.44 46.30
N THR A 11 3.50 -6.49 47.00
CA THR A 11 2.46 -7.47 46.66
C THR A 11 1.26 -6.66 46.20
N PRO A 12 0.96 -6.58 44.88
CA PRO A 12 -0.25 -5.92 44.44
C PRO A 12 -1.44 -6.70 45.00
N TYR A 13 -2.12 -6.08 45.96
CA TYR A 13 -3.34 -6.58 46.56
C TYR A 13 -4.41 -6.64 45.46
N LEU A 14 -4.51 -7.78 44.79
CA LEU A 14 -5.55 -8.08 43.81
C LEU A 14 -6.89 -8.08 44.54
N LYS A 15 -7.53 -6.92 44.53
CA LYS A 15 -8.90 -6.70 44.98
C LYS A 15 -9.79 -7.71 44.24
N LYS A 16 -10.15 -8.80 44.94
CA LYS A 16 -11.00 -9.87 44.45
C LYS A 16 -12.35 -9.26 44.04
N ARG A 17 -12.47 -8.93 42.75
CA ARG A 17 -13.66 -8.32 42.15
C ARG A 17 -14.81 -9.31 42.37
N ARG A 18 -15.73 -8.96 43.26
CA ARG A 18 -16.96 -9.70 43.55
C ARG A 18 -17.66 -9.94 42.22
N LYS A 19 -17.72 -11.20 41.76
CA LYS A 19 -18.52 -11.61 40.60
C LYS A 19 -19.99 -11.46 40.99
N PHE A 20 -20.56 -10.29 40.78
CA PHE A 20 -22.01 -10.17 40.67
C PHE A 20 -22.45 -10.85 39.38
N PHE A 21 -23.66 -11.42 39.40
CA PHE A 21 -24.33 -12.14 38.33
C PHE A 21 -23.81 -11.75 36.95
N LYS A 22 -23.14 -12.69 36.28
CA LYS A 22 -22.93 -12.60 34.83
C LYS A 22 -24.29 -12.84 34.20
N ILE A 23 -25.09 -11.78 34.09
CA ILE A 23 -26.17 -11.75 33.10
C ILE A 23 -25.45 -11.95 31.76
N ASP A 24 -25.85 -12.98 31.00
CA ASP A 24 -25.23 -13.29 29.72
C ASP A 24 -25.41 -12.10 28.77
N ASP A 25 -24.36 -11.29 28.71
CA ASP A 25 -24.32 -10.04 27.97
C ASP A 25 -24.67 -10.27 26.50
N ASP A 26 -24.34 -11.43 25.94
CA ASP A 26 -24.68 -11.78 24.56
C ASP A 26 -26.19 -11.89 24.33
N THR A 27 -26.95 -12.45 25.29
CA THR A 27 -28.41 -12.58 25.15
C THR A 27 -29.09 -11.22 25.26
N VAL A 28 -28.72 -10.42 26.25
CA VAL A 28 -29.25 -9.06 26.44
C VAL A 28 -28.88 -8.15 25.25
N GLY A 29 -27.69 -8.30 24.69
CA GLY A 29 -27.26 -7.58 23.49
C GLY A 29 -28.13 -7.89 22.27
N ALA A 30 -28.46 -9.15 22.03
CA ALA A 30 -29.34 -9.54 20.93
C ALA A 30 -30.78 -9.00 21.09
N TYR A 31 -31.30 -8.94 22.32
CA TYR A 31 -32.60 -8.32 22.61
C TYR A 31 -32.55 -6.80 22.42
N ALA A 32 -31.53 -6.13 22.94
CA ALA A 32 -31.35 -4.69 22.77
C ALA A 32 -31.25 -4.30 21.29
N GLU A 33 -30.54 -5.08 20.47
CA GLU A 33 -30.41 -4.82 19.03
C GLU A 33 -31.70 -5.05 18.23
N LYS A 34 -32.56 -5.98 18.67
CA LYS A 34 -33.93 -6.09 18.13
C LYS A 34 -34.79 -4.90 18.54
N VAL A 35 -34.72 -4.49 19.81
CA VAL A 35 -35.48 -3.36 20.35
C VAL A 35 -35.06 -2.04 19.68
N ALA A 36 -33.77 -1.80 19.49
CA ALA A 36 -33.25 -0.62 18.80
C ALA A 36 -33.74 -0.53 17.35
N ARG A 37 -33.71 -1.65 16.60
CA ARG A 37 -34.26 -1.69 15.23
C ARG A 37 -35.77 -1.49 15.20
N PHE A 38 -36.48 -1.99 16.21
CA PHE A 38 -37.93 -1.83 16.34
C PHE A 38 -38.34 -0.38 16.63
N PHE A 39 -37.65 0.31 17.54
CA PHE A 39 -37.89 1.74 17.81
C PHE A 39 -37.37 2.67 16.71
N GLY A 40 -36.33 2.29 15.98
CA GLY A 40 -35.79 3.06 14.85
C GLY A 40 -36.66 3.00 13.58
N THR A 41 -37.56 2.02 13.48
CA THR A 41 -38.51 1.90 12.37
C THR A 41 -39.81 2.59 12.77
N GLY A 42 -40.30 3.57 11.99
CA GLY A 42 -41.52 4.34 12.29
C GLY A 42 -42.80 3.51 12.51
N SER A 43 -42.75 2.20 12.25
CA SER A 43 -43.80 1.22 12.54
C SER A 43 -44.21 1.15 14.02
N TYR A 44 -43.29 1.37 14.97
CA TYR A 44 -43.66 1.38 16.40
C TYR A 44 -44.67 2.49 16.72
N LEU A 45 -44.40 3.71 16.24
CA LEU A 45 -45.29 4.86 16.44
C LEU A 45 -46.65 4.63 15.78
N MET A 46 -46.68 3.98 14.61
CA MET A 46 -47.92 3.63 13.94
C MET A 46 -48.77 2.68 14.79
N TRP A 47 -48.19 1.59 15.30
CA TRP A 47 -48.90 0.63 16.14
C TRP A 47 -49.36 1.26 17.46
N GLN A 48 -48.50 2.06 18.11
CA GLN A 48 -48.84 2.74 19.36
C GLN A 48 -50.02 3.72 19.17
N THR A 49 -50.04 4.45 18.06
CA THR A 49 -51.14 5.37 17.72
C THR A 49 -52.45 4.61 17.50
N VAL A 50 -52.41 3.52 16.72
CA VAL A 50 -53.60 2.67 16.49
C VAL A 50 -54.12 2.11 17.80
N PHE A 51 -53.25 1.62 18.69
CA PHE A 51 -53.65 1.11 20.00
C PHE A 51 -54.35 2.18 20.85
N VAL A 52 -53.78 3.37 20.94
CA VAL A 52 -54.38 4.49 21.69
C VAL A 52 -55.72 4.90 21.09
N THR A 53 -55.81 5.01 19.75
CA THR A 53 -57.07 5.35 19.06
C THR A 53 -58.15 4.30 19.32
N VAL A 54 -57.83 3.00 19.19
CA VAL A 54 -58.78 1.92 19.47
C VAL A 54 -59.21 1.93 20.93
N TRP A 55 -58.31 2.17 21.88
CA TRP A 55 -58.62 2.25 23.30
C TRP A 55 -59.60 3.36 23.62
N ILE A 56 -59.39 4.55 23.06
CA ILE A 56 -60.28 5.70 23.21
C ILE A 56 -61.64 5.38 22.59
N LEU A 57 -61.68 4.82 21.37
CA LEU A 57 -62.93 4.47 20.70
C LEU A 57 -63.74 3.41 21.45
N LEU A 58 -63.09 2.40 22.03
CA LEU A 58 -63.76 1.37 22.84
C LEU A 58 -64.34 1.94 24.14
N ASN A 59 -63.62 2.85 24.81
CA ASN A 59 -64.11 3.49 26.05
C ASN A 59 -65.24 4.49 25.78
N VAL A 60 -65.11 5.34 24.75
CA VAL A 60 -66.14 6.31 24.36
C VAL A 60 -67.37 5.61 23.77
N GLY A 61 -67.19 4.48 23.09
CA GLY A 61 -68.27 3.67 22.53
C GLY A 61 -69.17 2.98 23.57
N GLY A 62 -68.83 3.07 24.87
CA GLY A 62 -69.72 2.65 25.94
C GLY A 62 -70.14 1.19 25.85
N TRP A 63 -69.23 0.27 25.51
CA TRP A 63 -69.53 -1.15 25.49
C TRP A 63 -69.69 -1.68 26.93
N TRP A 64 -70.90 -1.49 27.45
CA TRP A 64 -71.49 -2.02 28.68
C TRP A 64 -70.90 -1.63 30.05
N PHE A 65 -69.65 -1.18 30.15
CA PHE A 65 -69.07 -0.65 31.38
C PHE A 65 -68.02 0.40 31.00
N SER A 66 -68.21 1.67 31.40
CA SER A 66 -67.18 2.72 31.27
C SER A 66 -65.98 2.38 32.17
N TRP A 67 -65.06 1.53 31.67
CA TRP A 67 -63.88 1.10 32.42
C TRP A 67 -62.88 2.25 32.66
N ASP A 68 -62.87 3.27 31.79
CA ASP A 68 -61.99 4.43 31.89
C ASP A 68 -62.71 5.72 31.40
N GLU A 69 -63.60 6.26 32.24
CA GLU A 69 -64.30 7.55 32.01
C GLU A 69 -63.29 8.72 31.99
N TYR A 70 -63.57 9.81 31.27
CA TYR A 70 -62.69 10.98 31.13
C TYR A 70 -62.19 11.46 32.51
N PRO A 71 -60.87 11.49 32.82
CA PRO A 71 -59.73 11.74 31.93
C PRO A 71 -58.78 10.54 31.62
N PHE A 72 -59.31 9.33 31.41
CA PHE A 72 -58.53 8.13 31.05
C PHE A 72 -57.36 7.80 31.99
N ILE A 73 -57.66 7.62 33.28
CA ILE A 73 -56.65 7.43 34.34
C ILE A 73 -55.83 6.15 34.14
N LEU A 74 -56.43 5.10 33.61
CA LEU A 74 -55.75 3.82 33.38
C LEU A 74 -54.74 3.92 32.24
N LEU A 75 -55.11 4.61 31.15
CA LEU A 75 -54.20 4.87 30.04
C LEU A 75 -53.01 5.72 30.52
N ASN A 76 -53.29 6.76 31.30
CA ASN A 76 -52.23 7.62 31.83
C ASN A 76 -51.29 6.87 32.80
N LEU A 77 -51.84 6.01 33.66
CA LEU A 77 -51.05 5.18 34.57
C LEU A 77 -50.17 4.18 33.81
N ALA A 78 -50.71 3.58 32.74
CA ALA A 78 -49.97 2.68 31.87
C ALA A 78 -48.82 3.41 31.16
N PHE A 79 -49.05 4.59 30.59
CA PHE A 79 -48.00 5.41 29.98
C PHE A 79 -46.94 5.86 30.99
N SER A 80 -47.34 6.24 32.20
CA SER A 80 -46.42 6.61 33.26
C SER A 80 -45.49 5.45 33.64
N THR A 81 -46.05 4.25 33.76
CA THR A 81 -45.28 3.04 34.05
C THR A 81 -44.40 2.63 32.86
N GLN A 82 -44.91 2.77 31.64
CA GLN A 82 -44.15 2.52 30.41
C GLN A 82 -42.91 3.41 30.34
N ALA A 83 -43.06 4.72 30.57
CA ALA A 83 -41.95 5.65 30.59
C ALA A 83 -40.94 5.32 31.70
N ALA A 84 -41.42 4.96 32.89
CA ALA A 84 -40.58 4.57 34.02
C ALA A 84 -39.72 3.32 33.74
N TYR A 85 -40.26 2.31 33.03
CA TYR A 85 -39.50 1.13 32.63
C TYR A 85 -38.65 1.33 31.37
N ALA A 86 -39.03 2.26 30.50
CA ALA A 86 -38.25 2.60 29.31
C ALA A 86 -36.89 3.22 29.68
N ALA A 87 -36.84 4.10 30.68
CA ALA A 87 -35.60 4.77 31.12
C ALA A 87 -34.43 3.79 31.43
N PRO A 88 -34.58 2.76 32.30
CA PRO A 88 -33.51 1.82 32.57
C PRO A 88 -33.17 0.92 31.37
N LEU A 89 -34.14 0.58 30.52
CA LEU A 89 -33.89 -0.21 29.30
C LEU A 89 -33.07 0.59 28.28
N ILE A 90 -33.41 1.87 28.10
CA ILE A 90 -32.67 2.80 27.26
C ILE A 90 -31.25 2.97 27.79
N LEU A 91 -31.06 3.13 29.11
CA LEU A 91 -29.75 3.26 29.73
C LEU A 91 -28.87 2.01 29.47
N LEU A 92 -29.45 0.81 29.54
CA LEU A 92 -28.73 -0.42 29.20
C LEU A 92 -28.36 -0.48 27.71
N ALA A 93 -29.25 -0.07 26.82
CA ALA A 93 -28.96 0.01 25.40
C ALA A 93 -27.87 1.06 25.09
N GLN A 94 -27.90 2.21 25.77
CA GLN A 94 -26.93 3.29 25.63
C GLN A 94 -25.53 2.89 26.11
N ASN A 95 -25.39 2.32 27.32
CA ASN A 95 -24.09 1.87 27.83
C ASN A 95 -23.37 0.93 26.85
N ARG A 96 -24.13 0.07 26.16
CA ARG A 96 -23.57 -0.85 25.17
C ARG A 96 -23.18 -0.18 23.87
N GLN A 97 -23.99 0.77 23.41
CA GLN A 97 -23.64 1.57 22.24
C GLN A 97 -22.37 2.36 22.51
N GLU A 98 -22.26 2.99 23.68
CA GLU A 98 -21.06 3.70 24.13
C GLU A 98 -19.84 2.78 24.24
N ASP A 99 -20.00 1.55 24.74
CA ASP A 99 -18.90 0.58 24.79
C ASP A 99 -18.42 0.16 23.39
N ARG A 100 -19.35 -0.09 22.44
CA ARG A 100 -19.02 -0.37 21.03
C ARG A 100 -18.30 0.82 20.38
N ASP A 101 -18.85 2.02 20.56
CA ASP A 101 -18.30 3.26 20.02
C ASP A 101 -16.92 3.58 20.63
N ARG A 102 -16.71 3.22 21.89
CA ARG A 102 -15.39 3.36 22.54
C ARG A 102 -14.37 2.39 21.95
N ILE A 103 -14.75 1.15 21.67
CA ILE A 103 -13.86 0.16 21.05
C ILE A 103 -13.46 0.62 19.64
N SER A 104 -14.43 1.04 18.82
CA SER A 104 -14.15 1.53 17.46
C SER A 104 -13.23 2.76 17.49
N LEU A 105 -13.49 3.74 18.38
CA LEU A 105 -12.63 4.90 18.54
C LEU A 105 -11.20 4.54 18.97
N ASN A 106 -11.02 3.54 19.83
CA ASN A 106 -9.69 3.09 20.24
C ASN A 106 -8.94 2.39 19.10
N GLU A 107 -9.63 1.57 18.31
CA GLU A 107 -9.05 0.95 17.12
C GLU A 107 -8.63 1.99 16.08
N ASP A 108 -9.47 2.98 15.81
CA ASP A 108 -9.16 4.06 14.87
C ASP A 108 -7.98 4.89 15.35
N ARG A 109 -7.89 5.20 16.65
CA ARG A 109 -6.70 5.83 17.24
C ARG A 109 -5.45 4.99 17.06
N ARG A 110 -5.52 3.67 17.27
CA ARG A 110 -4.38 2.78 17.09
C ARG A 110 -3.91 2.76 15.64
N ARG A 111 -4.85 2.62 14.69
CA ARG A 111 -4.56 2.67 13.25
C ARG A 111 -3.94 4.00 12.84
N ALA A 112 -4.43 5.12 13.37
CA ALA A 112 -3.88 6.44 13.10
C ALA A 112 -2.42 6.58 13.59
N LEU A 113 -2.12 6.02 14.77
CA LEU A 113 -0.75 5.98 15.30
C LEU A 113 0.17 5.09 14.47
N GLU A 114 -0.28 3.89 14.07
CA GLU A 114 0.44 2.98 13.19
C GLU A 114 0.73 3.64 11.83
N THR A 115 -0.29 4.23 11.19
CA THR A 115 -0.15 4.93 9.90
C THR A 115 0.82 6.11 9.99
N LYS A 116 0.79 6.85 11.11
CA LYS A 116 1.72 7.96 11.34
C LYS A 116 3.16 7.45 11.45
N ALA A 117 3.38 6.39 12.22
CA ALA A 117 4.70 5.77 12.37
C ALA A 117 5.24 5.23 11.03
N ASP A 118 4.39 4.55 10.25
CA ASP A 118 4.76 4.05 8.92
C ASP A 118 5.13 5.19 7.98
N THR A 119 4.37 6.29 8.01
CA THR A 119 4.67 7.48 7.20
C THR A 119 6.01 8.11 7.60
N GLU A 120 6.27 8.26 8.90
CA GLU A 120 7.54 8.77 9.42
C GLU A 120 8.72 7.85 9.03
N PHE A 121 8.53 6.54 9.11
CA PHE A 121 9.50 5.54 8.71
C PHE A 121 9.84 5.65 7.21
N ILE A 122 8.83 5.60 6.34
CA ILE A 122 9.03 5.70 4.88
C ILE A 122 9.63 7.05 4.50
N THR A 123 9.26 8.14 5.17
CA THR A 123 9.84 9.46 4.91
C THR A 123 11.33 9.49 5.28
N ARG A 124 11.71 8.88 6.40
CA ARG A 124 13.11 8.77 6.83
C ARG A 124 13.93 7.87 5.90
N GLU A 125 13.39 6.73 5.52
CA GLU A 125 14.01 5.83 4.54
C GLU A 125 14.17 6.50 3.19
N LEU A 126 13.15 7.24 2.71
CA LEU A 126 13.21 8.01 1.47
C LEU A 126 14.27 9.12 1.54
N ALA A 127 14.39 9.80 2.69
CA ALA A 127 15.44 10.80 2.90
C ALA A 127 16.84 10.15 2.88
N GLY A 128 17.02 9.00 3.52
CA GLY A 128 18.26 8.22 3.49
C GLY A 128 18.62 7.75 2.07
N LEU A 129 17.64 7.18 1.35
CA LEU A 129 17.78 6.76 -0.03
C LEU A 129 18.14 7.93 -0.95
N ARG A 130 17.49 9.09 -0.77
CA ARG A 130 17.79 10.30 -1.54
C ARG A 130 19.21 10.77 -1.31
N LEU A 131 19.72 10.71 -0.08
CA LEU A 131 21.11 11.08 0.22
C LEU A 131 22.07 10.09 -0.44
N ALA A 132 21.84 8.78 -0.29
CA ALA A 132 22.67 7.74 -0.90
C ALA A 132 22.70 7.82 -2.44
N VAL A 133 21.53 8.05 -3.08
CA VAL A 133 21.45 8.24 -4.54
C VAL A 133 22.06 9.57 -4.97
N GLY A 134 21.87 10.64 -4.19
CA GLY A 134 22.46 11.95 -4.48
C GLY A 134 24.00 11.95 -4.40
N GLU A 135 24.57 11.12 -3.54
CA GLU A 135 26.02 10.95 -3.43
C GLU A 135 26.58 10.08 -4.57
N MET A 136 25.85 9.03 -4.98
CA MET A 136 26.26 8.10 -6.05
C MET A 136 26.06 8.66 -7.48
N VAL A 137 25.05 9.50 -7.70
CA VAL A 137 24.83 10.25 -8.95
C VAL A 137 25.43 11.65 -8.81
N SER A 138 26.66 11.73 -8.32
CA SER A 138 27.38 12.99 -8.28
C SER A 138 27.76 13.39 -9.72
N ARG A 139 27.68 14.71 -10.00
CA ARG A 139 28.00 15.29 -11.32
C ARG A 139 29.35 14.82 -11.87
N ASP A 140 30.30 14.53 -10.98
CA ASP A 140 31.62 14.05 -11.32
C ASP A 140 31.61 12.60 -11.83
N TYR A 141 30.77 11.71 -11.28
CA TYR A 141 30.57 10.35 -11.83
C TYR A 141 29.95 10.42 -13.23
N LEU A 142 28.88 11.21 -13.41
CA LEU A 142 28.26 11.42 -14.72
C LEU A 142 29.23 12.05 -15.72
N ARG A 143 30.08 12.98 -15.29
CA ARG A 143 31.13 13.55 -16.14
C ARG A 143 32.20 12.52 -16.50
N HIS A 144 32.65 11.74 -15.54
CA HIS A 144 33.66 10.73 -15.76
C HIS A 144 33.17 9.67 -16.74
N GLU A 145 31.93 9.20 -16.57
CA GLU A 145 31.33 8.22 -17.49
C GLU A 145 31.13 8.81 -18.90
N LEU A 146 30.75 10.09 -19.00
CA LEU A 146 30.65 10.78 -20.29
C LEU A 146 32.02 10.98 -20.96
N GLU A 147 33.06 11.30 -20.19
CA GLU A 147 34.44 11.38 -20.67
C GLU A 147 34.96 10.02 -21.13
N ASP A 148 34.68 8.96 -20.38
CA ASP A 148 35.11 7.61 -20.73
C ASP A 148 34.42 7.14 -22.02
N LEU A 149 33.12 7.42 -22.16
CA LEU A 149 32.38 7.20 -23.41
C LEU A 149 32.94 8.02 -24.58
N GLN A 150 33.32 9.29 -24.37
CA GLN A 150 33.97 10.11 -25.39
C GLN A 150 35.32 9.53 -25.81
N ASN A 151 36.18 9.17 -24.85
CA ASN A 151 37.49 8.58 -25.12
C ASN A 151 37.37 7.25 -25.86
N MET A 152 36.37 6.43 -25.52
CA MET A 152 36.09 5.19 -26.24
C MET A 152 35.71 5.45 -27.70
N LEU A 153 34.86 6.46 -27.95
CA LEU A 153 34.46 6.85 -29.31
C LEU A 153 35.66 7.37 -30.11
N GLU A 154 36.47 8.26 -29.53
CA GLU A 154 37.67 8.80 -30.18
C GLU A 154 38.69 7.69 -30.51
N ARG A 155 38.84 6.71 -29.63
CA ARG A 155 39.72 5.55 -29.87
C ARG A 155 39.20 4.64 -30.98
N ILE A 156 37.88 4.52 -31.13
CA ILE A 156 37.27 3.81 -32.25
C ILE A 156 37.49 4.60 -33.55
N GLU A 157 37.28 5.91 -33.54
CA GLU A 157 37.49 6.80 -34.69
C GLU A 157 38.95 6.75 -35.18
N ALA A 158 39.92 6.87 -34.28
CA ALA A 158 41.34 6.75 -34.61
C ALA A 158 41.70 5.39 -35.23
N LYS A 159 41.12 4.29 -34.73
CA LYS A 159 41.33 2.96 -35.34
C LYS A 159 40.72 2.86 -36.74
N LEU A 160 39.57 3.49 -36.98
CA LEU A 160 38.97 3.56 -38.31
C LEU A 160 39.84 4.37 -39.26
N ASP A 161 40.40 5.50 -38.82
CA ASP A 161 41.27 6.35 -39.64
C ASP A 161 42.61 5.67 -39.97
N ASP A 162 43.22 4.97 -39.00
CA ASP A 162 44.43 4.16 -39.23
C ASP A 162 44.18 3.06 -40.27
N GLU A 163 43.03 2.38 -40.18
CA GLU A 163 42.66 1.35 -41.15
C GLU A 163 42.39 1.94 -42.54
N ALA A 164 41.76 3.13 -42.61
CA ALA A 164 41.56 3.85 -43.85
C ALA A 164 42.89 4.29 -44.49
N ALA A 165 43.81 4.82 -43.69
CA ALA A 165 45.15 5.22 -44.15
C ALA A 165 45.96 4.01 -44.63
N ALA A 166 45.91 2.87 -43.92
CA ALA A 166 46.56 1.63 -44.34
C ALA A 166 46.02 1.12 -45.68
N ARG A 167 44.70 1.18 -45.91
CA ARG A 167 44.08 0.83 -47.19
C ARG A 167 44.53 1.75 -48.33
N ILE A 168 44.60 3.05 -48.09
CA ILE A 168 45.06 4.05 -49.08
C ILE A 168 46.54 3.84 -49.42
N ALA A 169 47.39 3.59 -48.43
CA ALA A 169 48.81 3.31 -48.63
C ALA A 169 49.03 2.03 -49.46
N LEU A 170 48.30 0.96 -49.14
CA LEU A 170 48.33 -0.30 -49.90
C LEU A 170 47.87 -0.08 -51.35
N GLN A 171 46.80 0.71 -51.55
CA GLN A 171 46.32 1.07 -52.88
C GLN A 171 47.33 1.91 -53.67
N HIS A 172 48.05 2.84 -53.02
CA HIS A 172 49.10 3.63 -53.66
C HIS A 172 50.31 2.78 -54.03
N GLU A 173 50.73 1.84 -53.17
CA GLU A 173 51.83 0.92 -53.46
C GLU A 173 51.50 -0.01 -54.65
N LEU A 174 50.25 -0.48 -54.75
CA LEU A 174 49.77 -1.24 -55.91
C LEU A 174 49.72 -0.39 -57.19
N HIS A 175 49.33 0.88 -57.08
CA HIS A 175 49.29 1.79 -58.23
C HIS A 175 50.71 2.11 -58.74
N ASP A 176 51.66 2.36 -57.84
CA ASP A 176 53.06 2.65 -58.19
C ASP A 176 53.75 1.42 -58.81
N ARG A 177 53.49 0.20 -58.30
CA ARG A 177 53.92 -1.04 -58.94
C ARG A 177 53.28 -1.24 -60.32
N GLY A 178 52.00 -0.94 -60.48
CA GLY A 178 51.32 -1.03 -61.77
C GLY A 178 51.86 -0.05 -62.81
N ILE A 179 52.38 1.12 -62.39
CA ILE A 179 53.04 2.08 -63.27
C ILE A 179 54.48 1.65 -63.59
N GLN A 180 55.22 1.05 -62.65
CA GLN A 180 56.53 0.44 -62.91
C GLN A 180 56.45 -0.73 -63.89
N GLU A 181 55.46 -1.62 -63.75
CA GLU A 181 55.26 -2.75 -64.66
C GLU A 181 54.87 -2.31 -66.09
N LEU A 182 54.30 -1.10 -66.25
CA LEU A 182 53.97 -0.52 -67.56
C LEU A 182 55.12 0.28 -68.21
N SER A 183 56.21 0.57 -67.47
CA SER A 183 57.32 1.41 -67.92
C SER A 183 58.65 0.67 -68.16
N ASP A 184 58.72 -0.64 -67.89
CA ASP A 184 59.85 -1.46 -68.31
C ASP A 184 59.79 -1.74 -69.83
N PRO A 185 60.82 -1.35 -70.63
CA PRO A 185 60.89 -1.76 -72.02
C PRO A 185 61.11 -3.28 -72.06
N ILE A 186 60.19 -4.00 -72.70
CA ILE A 186 60.29 -5.45 -72.97
C ILE A 186 61.59 -5.70 -73.77
N GLN A 187 62.68 -6.02 -73.07
CA GLN A 187 63.90 -6.55 -73.65
C GLN A 187 63.84 -8.07 -73.46
N GLY A 188 63.36 -8.77 -74.49
CA GLY A 188 63.27 -10.22 -74.50
C GLY A 188 64.65 -10.88 -74.39
N ASP A 189 64.82 -11.74 -73.39
CA ASP A 189 65.98 -12.60 -73.23
C ASP A 189 65.85 -13.83 -74.14
N VAL A 190 66.90 -14.09 -74.91
CA VAL A 190 67.01 -15.20 -75.87
C VAL A 190 67.64 -16.38 -75.13
N VAL A 191 66.79 -17.28 -74.63
CA VAL A 191 67.23 -18.55 -74.03
C VAL A 191 67.77 -19.47 -75.12
N GLY A 192 69.09 -19.70 -75.09
CA GLY A 192 69.77 -20.72 -75.88
C GLY A 192 69.32 -22.12 -75.48
N ASN A 193 68.86 -22.89 -76.46
CA ASN A 193 68.59 -24.32 -76.32
C ASN A 193 69.68 -25.09 -77.07
N ASP A 194 70.50 -25.81 -76.31
CA ASP A 194 71.51 -26.72 -76.80
C ASP A 194 70.87 -28.05 -77.24
N SER A 195 71.18 -28.51 -78.46
CA SER A 195 71.51 -29.93 -78.71
C SER A 195 72.02 -30.18 -80.12
N PRO A 196 72.96 -31.13 -80.31
CA PRO A 196 73.74 -31.25 -81.52
C PRO A 196 73.25 -32.36 -82.48
N ASP A 197 73.63 -32.16 -83.74
CA ASP A 197 74.20 -33.15 -84.66
C ASP A 197 73.34 -33.88 -85.72
N THR A 198 73.95 -33.92 -86.90
CA THR A 198 73.79 -34.84 -88.05
C THR A 198 72.59 -34.67 -89.00
N LYS A 199 72.87 -34.16 -90.22
CA LYS A 199 73.05 -35.00 -91.44
C LYS A 199 73.07 -34.19 -92.75
N LYS A 200 74.21 -34.33 -93.44
CA LYS A 200 74.41 -34.68 -94.87
C LYS A 200 73.42 -34.20 -95.94
N LYS A 201 73.98 -33.53 -96.96
CA LYS A 201 73.88 -33.74 -98.42
C LYS A 201 74.45 -32.46 -99.07
N LYS A 202 75.17 -32.44 -100.18
CA LYS A 202 75.74 -33.41 -101.11
C LYS A 202 76.64 -32.58 -102.04
#